data_AF-A0A428KJ97-F1
#
_entry.id   AF-A0A428KJ97-F1
#
_cell.length_a   1.000
_cell.length_b   1.000
_cell.length_c   1.000
_cell.angle_alpha   90.00
_cell.angle_beta   90.00
_cell.angle_gamma   90.00
#
_symmetry.space_group_name_H-M   'P 1'
#
loop_
_entity.id
_entity.type
_entity.pdbx_description
1 polymer ?
#
loop_
_entity_poly.entity_id
_entity_poly.type
_entity_poly.pdbx_seq_one_letter_code
_entity_poly.pdbx_strand_id
1 'polypeptide(L)'
;MGYTRWSDDAYEYLRDSRSNSGTDDIFANNRLGRADARMLPHGVKFRESRDSDIHPESLAVAVFLDVTGSMGRIPEVLVREKLGTLMNTLIDHGVAHPQILFGGIGDHISDQYPLQVGQFESGTDELDQWLTGLYLEGGGGGQSMESYTLAWLFGARHTSLDCFEKRGQKGFLFTIGDEASWPTLEKKALQDLMGYPEATDLTDRQLLEEVQRSYHVFHIHINEASYKDDPKVLGYWKKLLGERLLILNDYNALAETIAATVAVIHGVELSQVLSSFDAHTAGTVKNALVHVSSALTTTPKPAGAGGLLSRIFKL
;
A
#
# COMPACT_ATOMS: atom_id res chain seq x y z
N MET A 1 5.98 -0.90 16.93
CA MET A 1 5.12 -0.04 16.11
C MET A 1 4.16 0.77 16.94
N GLY A 2 3.83 1.96 16.46
CA GLY A 2 2.80 2.82 17.05
C GLY A 2 3.19 3.54 18.35
N TYR A 3 4.47 3.63 18.70
CA TYR A 3 4.94 4.37 19.91
C TYR A 3 5.68 5.66 19.59
N THR A 4 5.87 5.97 18.30
CA THR A 4 6.46 7.20 17.78
C THR A 4 5.44 7.96 16.92
N ARG A 5 5.62 9.28 16.80
CA ARG A 5 4.73 10.16 16.03
C ARG A 5 5.41 10.66 14.76
N TRP A 6 4.59 10.99 13.78
CA TRP A 6 5.01 11.79 12.65
C TRP A 6 5.54 13.16 13.10
N SER A 7 6.63 13.60 12.47
CA SER A 7 7.27 14.89 12.67
C SER A 7 7.78 15.41 11.32
N ASP A 8 7.25 16.57 10.92
CA ASP A 8 7.71 17.28 9.73
C ASP A 8 9.17 17.69 9.85
N ASP A 9 9.59 18.25 10.99
CA ASP A 9 10.97 18.64 11.24
C ASP A 9 11.95 17.46 11.06
N ALA A 10 11.60 16.27 11.57
CA ALA A 10 12.40 15.07 11.39
C ALA A 10 12.48 14.65 9.92
N TYR A 11 11.36 14.75 9.18
CA TYR A 11 11.31 14.41 7.77
C TYR A 11 12.11 15.39 6.92
N GLU A 12 12.01 16.69 7.21
CA GLU A 12 12.81 17.74 6.58
C GLU A 12 14.30 17.50 6.80
N TYR A 13 14.70 17.15 8.04
CA TYR A 13 16.08 16.79 8.34
C TYR A 13 16.56 15.58 7.51
N LEU A 14 15.78 14.50 7.47
CA LEU A 14 16.13 13.31 6.69
C LEU A 14 16.20 13.61 5.19
N ARG A 15 15.23 14.35 4.65
CA ARG A 15 15.21 14.80 3.26
C ARG A 15 16.43 15.64 2.90
N ASP A 16 16.77 16.61 3.74
CA ASP A 16 17.88 17.51 3.48
C ASP A 16 19.22 16.76 3.57
N SER A 17 19.32 15.77 4.46
CA SER A 17 20.51 14.91 4.60
C SER A 17 20.84 14.08 3.35
N ARG A 18 19.84 13.80 2.51
CA ARG A 18 19.98 13.02 1.25
C ARG A 18 19.84 13.84 -0.03
N SER A 19 19.84 15.17 0.09
CA SER A 19 19.71 16.10 -1.05
C SER A 19 20.75 15.89 -2.15
N ASN A 20 21.97 15.47 -1.79
CA ASN A 20 23.07 15.18 -2.72
C ASN A 20 23.34 13.68 -2.92
N SER A 21 22.52 12.81 -2.33
CA SER A 21 22.67 11.36 -2.42
C SER A 21 22.11 10.83 -3.73
N GLY A 22 22.79 9.87 -4.37
CA GLY A 22 22.23 9.14 -5.50
C GLY A 22 21.14 8.16 -5.05
N THR A 23 20.36 7.62 -6.00
CA THR A 23 19.31 6.62 -5.72
C THR A 23 19.87 5.43 -4.93
N ASP A 24 21.04 4.90 -5.31
CA ASP A 24 21.68 3.77 -4.63
C ASP A 24 22.25 4.10 -3.25
N ASP A 25 22.46 5.39 -2.93
CA ASP A 25 22.81 5.82 -1.57
C ASP A 25 21.59 5.86 -0.66
N ILE A 26 20.43 6.24 -1.20
CA ILE A 26 19.16 6.26 -0.48
C ILE A 26 18.67 4.83 -0.25
N PHE A 27 18.61 4.05 -1.32
CA PHE A 27 18.25 2.63 -1.29
C PHE A 27 19.52 1.81 -1.19
N ALA A 28 20.18 1.85 -0.02
CA ALA A 28 21.49 1.24 0.19
C ALA A 28 21.55 -0.25 -0.16
N ASN A 29 20.40 -0.95 -0.11
CA ASN A 29 20.26 -2.35 -0.52
C ASN A 29 20.52 -2.57 -2.01
N ASN A 30 20.38 -1.55 -2.86
CA ASN A 30 20.75 -1.61 -4.28
C ASN A 30 22.22 -1.97 -4.46
N ARG A 31 23.10 -1.35 -3.66
CA ARG A 31 24.54 -1.65 -3.68
C ARG A 31 24.88 -3.05 -3.17
N LEU A 32 24.05 -3.58 -2.28
CA LEU A 32 24.19 -4.94 -1.77
C LEU A 32 23.65 -5.99 -2.75
N GLY A 33 22.85 -5.58 -3.75
CA GLY A 33 22.20 -6.48 -4.69
C GLY A 33 21.25 -7.47 -4.03
N ARG A 34 20.64 -7.10 -2.90
CA ARG A 34 19.71 -7.96 -2.14
C ARG A 34 18.77 -7.17 -1.26
N ALA A 35 17.56 -7.70 -1.08
CA ALA A 35 16.61 -7.16 -0.10
C ALA A 35 17.09 -7.35 1.35
N ASP A 36 16.62 -6.47 2.25
CA ASP A 36 16.83 -6.64 3.68
C ASP A 36 16.17 -7.93 4.17
N ALA A 37 16.93 -8.76 4.89
CA ALA A 37 16.43 -10.01 5.48
C ALA A 37 15.20 -9.81 6.37
N ARG A 38 15.06 -8.64 7.02
CA ARG A 38 13.90 -8.28 7.85
C ARG A 38 12.64 -8.03 7.03
N MET A 39 12.75 -7.83 5.71
CA MET A 39 11.64 -7.57 4.80
C MET A 39 11.22 -8.80 3.98
N LEU A 40 11.95 -9.90 4.08
CA LEU A 40 11.60 -11.14 3.39
C LEU A 40 10.31 -11.74 3.98
N PRO A 41 9.40 -12.25 3.14
CA PRO A 41 8.09 -12.73 3.60
C PRO A 41 8.16 -14.11 4.27
N HIS A 42 9.19 -14.91 3.96
CA HIS A 42 9.33 -16.27 4.46
C HIS A 42 9.36 -16.31 6.00
N GLY A 43 8.46 -17.08 6.60
CA GLY A 43 8.40 -17.26 8.05
C GLY A 43 7.78 -16.10 8.83
N VAL A 44 7.35 -15.02 8.16
CA VAL A 44 6.62 -13.93 8.81
C VAL A 44 5.25 -14.45 9.21
N LYS A 45 4.94 -14.37 10.52
CA LYS A 45 3.59 -14.68 11.00
C LYS A 45 2.66 -13.52 10.73
N PHE A 46 2.95 -12.36 11.33
CA PHE A 46 2.14 -11.15 11.17
C PHE A 46 3.00 -9.88 11.15
N ARG A 47 2.55 -8.88 10.39
CA ARG A 47 2.83 -7.45 10.54
C ARG A 47 1.61 -6.80 11.19
N GLU A 48 1.78 -6.05 12.27
CA GLU A 48 0.69 -5.82 13.23
C GLU A 48 0.29 -4.35 13.40
N SER A 49 -0.70 -3.84 12.68
CA SER A 49 -1.18 -2.47 12.99
C SER A 49 -1.95 -2.47 14.33
N ARG A 50 -1.35 -1.91 15.40
CA ARG A 50 -1.87 -1.95 16.78
C ARG A 50 -2.15 -0.58 17.35
N ASP A 51 -3.20 -0.51 18.17
CA ASP A 51 -3.46 0.65 19.02
C ASP A 51 -2.38 0.77 20.11
N SER A 52 -2.09 1.99 20.51
CA SER A 52 -1.19 2.32 21.62
C SER A 52 -1.69 3.53 22.40
N ASP A 53 -1.02 3.88 23.49
CA ASP A 53 -1.36 5.08 24.28
C ASP A 53 -1.29 6.38 23.45
N ILE A 54 -0.41 6.45 22.45
CA ILE A 54 -0.27 7.63 21.59
C ILE A 54 -1.06 7.54 20.28
N HIS A 55 -1.44 6.32 19.86
CA HIS A 55 -2.25 6.01 18.69
C HIS A 55 -3.41 5.08 19.07
N PRO A 56 -4.40 5.57 19.85
CA PRO A 56 -5.47 4.74 20.42
C PRO A 56 -6.45 4.17 19.40
N GLU A 57 -6.53 4.77 18.21
CA GLU A 57 -7.41 4.31 17.13
C GLU A 57 -6.62 4.19 15.83
N SER A 58 -5.65 3.26 15.79
CA SER A 58 -4.79 3.08 14.62
C SER A 58 -5.61 2.81 13.35
N LEU A 59 -5.15 3.32 12.21
CA LEU A 59 -5.68 2.99 10.88
C LEU A 59 -4.55 2.45 10.00
N ALA A 60 -4.69 1.19 9.60
CA ALA A 60 -3.71 0.51 8.76
C ALA A 60 -3.81 0.94 7.30
N VAL A 61 -2.69 1.37 6.73
CA VAL A 61 -2.55 1.69 5.29
C VAL A 61 -1.31 0.97 4.75
N ALA A 62 -1.51 -0.06 3.92
CA ALA A 62 -0.43 -0.78 3.26
C ALA A 62 -0.23 -0.23 1.84
N VAL A 63 1.01 0.13 1.52
CA VAL A 63 1.41 0.71 0.23
C VAL A 63 2.50 -0.17 -0.37
N PHE A 64 2.15 -0.90 -1.42
CA PHE A 64 3.06 -1.76 -2.16
C PHE A 64 3.47 -1.07 -3.46
N LEU A 65 4.76 -0.78 -3.56
CA LEU A 65 5.38 -0.10 -4.68
C LEU A 65 5.98 -1.15 -5.62
N ASP A 66 5.68 -1.04 -6.90
CA ASP A 66 6.41 -1.76 -7.92
C ASP A 66 7.88 -1.30 -7.95
N VAL A 67 8.80 -2.27 -7.88
CA VAL A 67 10.25 -2.06 -7.87
C VAL A 67 10.94 -2.58 -9.14
N THR A 68 10.18 -2.84 -10.20
CA THR A 68 10.66 -3.21 -11.53
C THR A 68 11.29 -2.01 -12.25
N GLY A 69 11.95 -2.29 -13.38
CA GLY A 69 12.70 -1.28 -14.13
C GLY A 69 11.87 -0.08 -14.60
N SER A 70 10.59 -0.28 -14.97
CA SER A 70 9.70 0.82 -15.40
C SER A 70 9.32 1.75 -14.25
N MET A 71 9.33 1.25 -13.01
CA MET A 71 8.78 1.90 -11.82
C MET A 71 9.84 2.44 -10.85
N GLY A 72 11.14 2.25 -11.11
CA GLY A 72 12.22 2.61 -10.19
C GLY A 72 12.26 4.07 -9.71
N ARG A 73 11.66 5.02 -10.44
CA ARG A 73 11.53 6.44 -10.01
C ARG A 73 10.48 6.66 -8.93
N ILE A 74 9.47 5.80 -8.83
CA ILE A 74 8.29 6.03 -7.97
C ILE A 74 8.67 5.96 -6.48
N PRO A 75 9.42 4.94 -6.00
CA PRO A 75 9.89 4.93 -4.61
C PRO A 75 10.78 6.14 -4.28
N GLU A 76 11.62 6.58 -5.21
CA GLU A 76 12.52 7.72 -5.00
C GLU A 76 11.74 9.04 -4.80
N VAL A 77 10.75 9.31 -5.66
CA VAL A 77 9.86 10.49 -5.51
C VAL A 77 9.12 10.44 -4.17
N LEU A 78 8.67 9.25 -3.76
CA LEU A 78 7.99 9.09 -2.48
C LEU A 78 8.90 9.46 -1.30
N VAL A 79 10.13 8.94 -1.25
CA VAL A 79 11.11 9.21 -0.18
C VAL A 79 11.52 10.69 -0.14
N ARG A 80 11.76 11.29 -1.30
CA ARG A 80 12.36 12.63 -1.37
C ARG A 80 11.33 13.74 -1.18
N GLU A 81 10.13 13.55 -1.73
CA GLU A 81 9.23 14.66 -1.96
C GLU A 81 7.86 14.44 -1.34
N LYS A 82 7.39 13.20 -1.27
CA LYS A 82 5.94 12.94 -1.10
C LYS A 82 5.55 12.22 0.19
N LEU A 83 6.49 11.66 0.96
CA LEU A 83 6.19 11.03 2.25
C LEU A 83 5.57 12.02 3.24
N GLY A 84 6.12 13.24 3.33
CA GLY A 84 5.55 14.29 4.16
C GLY A 84 4.14 14.69 3.74
N THR A 85 3.94 14.90 2.44
CA THR A 85 2.61 15.21 1.91
C THR A 85 1.59 14.10 2.20
N LEU A 86 1.98 12.83 2.07
CA LEU A 86 1.14 11.68 2.39
C LEU A 86 0.66 11.73 3.85
N MET A 87 1.59 11.87 4.80
CA MET A 87 1.29 11.85 6.22
C MET A 87 0.48 13.08 6.66
N ASN A 88 0.87 14.27 6.23
CA ASN A 88 0.17 15.51 6.58
C ASN A 88 -1.25 15.52 6.01
N THR A 89 -1.41 15.12 4.76
CA THR A 89 -2.76 15.05 4.16
C THR A 89 -3.66 14.08 4.91
N LEU A 90 -3.15 12.90 5.32
CA LEU A 90 -3.93 11.95 6.11
C LEU A 90 -4.36 12.56 7.46
N ILE A 91 -3.41 13.14 8.19
CA ILE A 91 -3.65 13.70 9.53
C ILE A 91 -4.60 14.90 9.47
N ASP A 92 -4.37 15.83 8.54
CA ASP A 92 -5.17 17.04 8.37
C ASP A 92 -6.62 16.74 7.93
N HIS A 93 -6.83 15.59 7.29
CA HIS A 93 -8.15 15.13 6.82
C HIS A 93 -8.71 14.00 7.68
N GLY A 94 -8.48 14.04 8.99
CA GLY A 94 -9.24 13.25 9.96
C GLY A 94 -8.77 11.82 10.17
N VAL A 95 -7.69 11.39 9.52
CA VAL A 95 -7.00 10.13 9.86
C VAL A 95 -5.99 10.45 10.96
N ALA A 96 -6.44 10.51 12.21
CA ALA A 96 -5.62 10.97 13.33
C ALA A 96 -4.43 10.05 13.69
N HIS A 97 -4.56 8.75 13.41
CA HIS A 97 -3.56 7.75 13.80
C HIS A 97 -3.21 6.80 12.64
N PRO A 98 -2.67 7.33 11.52
CA PRO A 98 -2.28 6.48 10.40
C PRO A 98 -1.08 5.62 10.81
N GLN A 99 -1.13 4.36 10.40
CA GLN A 99 -0.01 3.43 10.46
C GLN A 99 0.24 2.91 9.05
N ILE A 100 1.38 3.29 8.46
CA ILE A 100 1.71 2.98 7.08
C ILE A 100 2.73 1.83 7.03
N LEU A 101 2.45 0.82 6.21
CA LEU A 101 3.40 -0.21 5.84
C LEU A 101 3.82 0.03 4.39
N PHE A 102 5.13 0.10 4.16
CA PHE A 102 5.70 0.09 2.80
C PHE A 102 6.17 -1.32 2.43
N GLY A 103 5.90 -1.71 1.20
CA GLY A 103 6.37 -2.96 0.60
C GLY A 103 6.81 -2.75 -0.84
N GLY A 104 7.68 -3.64 -1.31
CA GLY A 104 8.15 -3.71 -2.70
C GLY A 104 7.54 -4.92 -3.39
N ILE A 105 7.14 -4.77 -4.64
CA ILE A 105 6.65 -5.84 -5.51
C ILE A 105 7.43 -5.84 -6.82
N GLY A 106 7.84 -7.03 -7.25
CA GLY A 106 8.36 -7.29 -8.59
C GLY A 106 7.69 -8.52 -9.20
N ASP A 107 8.42 -9.23 -10.05
CA ASP A 107 7.92 -10.44 -10.72
C ASP A 107 8.43 -11.70 -10.04
N HIS A 108 7.56 -12.53 -9.49
CA HIS A 108 7.96 -13.80 -8.88
C HIS A 108 8.54 -14.81 -9.87
N ILE A 109 8.40 -14.57 -11.17
CA ILE A 109 8.96 -15.41 -12.21
C ILE A 109 10.40 -15.01 -12.55
N SER A 110 10.72 -13.71 -12.64
CA SER A 110 12.06 -13.23 -13.02
C SER A 110 12.91 -12.73 -11.86
N ASP A 111 12.30 -12.20 -10.81
CA ASP A 111 12.99 -11.47 -9.75
C ASP A 111 13.37 -12.39 -8.59
N GLN A 112 14.48 -12.06 -7.91
CA GLN A 112 14.95 -12.77 -6.72
C GLN A 112 14.19 -12.35 -5.46
N TYR A 113 13.73 -11.09 -5.41
CA TYR A 113 13.02 -10.53 -4.25
C TYR A 113 11.67 -9.92 -4.66
N PRO A 114 10.74 -10.74 -5.21
CA PRO A 114 9.48 -10.27 -5.80
C PRO A 114 8.48 -9.73 -4.77
N LEU A 115 8.73 -9.97 -3.48
CA LEU A 115 7.94 -9.42 -2.38
C LEU A 115 8.88 -8.99 -1.25
N GLN A 116 8.78 -7.73 -0.86
CA GLN A 116 9.47 -7.13 0.28
C GLN A 116 8.43 -6.44 1.15
N VAL A 117 8.46 -6.68 2.46
CA VAL A 117 7.41 -6.20 3.37
C VAL A 117 8.03 -5.61 4.62
N GLY A 118 7.86 -4.31 4.81
CA GLY A 118 8.23 -3.61 6.03
C GLY A 118 7.27 -3.88 7.19
N GLN A 119 7.11 -2.89 8.06
CA GLN A 119 6.20 -2.94 9.20
C GLN A 119 5.25 -1.73 9.18
N PHE A 120 4.08 -1.85 9.79
CA PHE A 120 3.17 -0.70 9.95
C PHE A 120 3.76 0.29 10.97
N GLU A 121 4.07 1.51 10.57
CA GLU A 121 4.68 2.50 11.47
C GLU A 121 3.94 3.84 11.43
N SER A 122 4.08 4.62 12.50
CA SER A 122 3.52 5.98 12.61
C SER A 122 4.59 7.06 12.73
N GLY A 123 5.82 6.68 13.09
CA GLY A 123 6.94 7.61 13.28
C GLY A 123 7.73 7.85 12.01
N THR A 124 8.28 9.05 11.89
CA THR A 124 9.02 9.50 10.70
C THR A 124 10.23 8.59 10.40
N ASP A 125 11.06 8.30 11.41
CA ASP A 125 12.29 7.54 11.22
C ASP A 125 12.01 6.09 10.79
N GLU A 126 11.00 5.44 11.39
CA GLU A 126 10.68 4.07 11.03
C GLU A 126 10.00 3.97 9.66
N LEU A 127 9.14 4.93 9.30
CA LEU A 127 8.55 5.02 7.96
C LEU A 127 9.64 5.20 6.89
N ASP A 128 10.58 6.12 7.13
CA ASP A 128 11.71 6.36 6.25
C ASP A 128 12.61 5.13 6.13
N GLN A 129 12.91 4.46 7.25
CA GLN A 129 13.71 3.24 7.28
C GLN A 129 13.11 2.12 6.42
N TRP A 130 11.81 1.86 6.51
CA TRP A 130 11.19 0.81 5.71
C TRP A 130 11.06 1.17 4.25
N LEU A 131 10.80 2.44 3.93
CA LEU A 131 10.70 2.89 2.55
C LEU A 131 12.08 2.87 1.86
N THR A 132 13.11 3.45 2.49
CA THR A 132 14.50 3.43 1.98
C THR A 132 15.15 2.04 2.07
N GLY A 133 14.61 1.16 2.90
CA GLY A 133 15.01 -0.25 3.00
C GLY A 133 14.59 -1.12 1.81
N LEU A 134 13.75 -0.62 0.90
CA LEU A 134 13.42 -1.36 -0.32
C LEU A 134 14.67 -1.59 -1.19
N TYR A 135 14.80 -2.80 -1.71
CA TYR A 135 15.74 -3.11 -2.77
C TYR A 135 15.04 -2.91 -4.12
N LEU A 136 15.51 -1.94 -4.89
CA LEU A 136 15.00 -1.66 -6.23
C LEU A 136 15.72 -2.58 -7.21
N GLU A 137 15.28 -3.84 -7.26
CA GLU A 137 15.88 -4.88 -8.10
C GLU A 137 15.89 -4.46 -9.57
N GLY A 138 14.90 -3.66 -10.01
CA GLY A 138 14.85 -3.11 -11.36
C GLY A 138 14.66 -4.19 -12.43
N GLY A 139 14.24 -5.38 -12.00
CA GLY A 139 13.89 -6.51 -12.85
C GLY A 139 12.54 -6.29 -13.52
N GLY A 140 11.69 -7.31 -13.41
CA GLY A 140 10.45 -7.44 -14.15
C GLY A 140 10.61 -8.29 -15.41
N GLY A 141 9.48 -8.56 -16.06
CA GLY A 141 9.44 -9.45 -17.22
C GLY A 141 8.87 -8.81 -18.49
N GLY A 142 9.19 -9.40 -19.65
CA GLY A 142 8.79 -8.87 -20.95
C GLY A 142 7.32 -9.13 -21.33
N GLN A 143 6.47 -9.47 -20.36
CA GLN A 143 5.13 -10.04 -20.60
C GLN A 143 3.96 -9.15 -20.14
N SER A 144 4.21 -7.89 -19.75
CA SER A 144 3.16 -6.94 -19.31
C SER A 144 2.36 -7.43 -18.09
N MET A 145 3.00 -8.24 -17.24
CA MET A 145 2.43 -8.80 -16.03
C MET A 145 3.49 -8.88 -14.92
N GLU A 146 3.06 -8.44 -13.75
CA GLU A 146 3.84 -8.41 -12.50
C GLU A 146 3.08 -9.04 -11.33
N SER A 147 3.73 -9.23 -10.18
CA SER A 147 3.20 -10.08 -9.10
C SER A 147 2.43 -9.33 -8.02
N TYR A 148 1.64 -8.34 -8.41
CA TYR A 148 0.85 -7.51 -7.49
C TYR A 148 -0.07 -8.30 -6.55
N THR A 149 -0.54 -9.49 -6.95
CA THR A 149 -1.35 -10.37 -6.09
C THR A 149 -0.59 -10.90 -4.86
N LEU A 150 0.74 -10.81 -4.82
CA LEU A 150 1.53 -11.08 -3.61
C LEU A 150 1.24 -10.09 -2.47
N ALA A 151 0.94 -8.82 -2.77
CA ALA A 151 0.47 -7.85 -1.77
C ALA A 151 -0.85 -8.32 -1.17
N TRP A 152 -1.76 -8.81 -2.00
CA TRP A 152 -3.08 -9.26 -1.56
C TRP A 152 -2.98 -10.50 -0.68
N LEU A 153 -2.15 -11.48 -1.08
CA LEU A 153 -1.84 -12.64 -0.27
C LEU A 153 -1.28 -12.23 1.10
N PHE A 154 -0.29 -11.34 1.11
CA PHE A 154 0.34 -10.90 2.36
C PHE A 154 -0.64 -10.14 3.25
N GLY A 155 -1.39 -9.19 2.69
CA GLY A 155 -2.43 -8.45 3.40
C GLY A 155 -3.53 -9.37 3.97
N ALA A 156 -3.92 -10.41 3.24
CA ALA A 156 -4.95 -11.34 3.70
C ALA A 156 -4.50 -12.23 4.86
N ARG A 157 -3.24 -12.71 4.83
CA ARG A 157 -2.80 -13.83 5.68
C ARG A 157 -1.70 -13.49 6.68
N HIS A 158 -1.02 -12.36 6.51
CA HIS A 158 0.16 -12.00 7.26
C HIS A 158 0.08 -10.60 7.86
N THR A 159 -1.13 -10.05 8.01
CA THR A 159 -1.35 -8.83 8.78
C THR A 159 -2.39 -9.05 9.87
N SER A 160 -2.28 -8.27 10.94
CA SER A 160 -3.25 -8.25 12.03
C SER A 160 -3.49 -6.80 12.44
N LEU A 161 -4.75 -6.39 12.42
CA LEU A 161 -5.13 -4.97 12.36
C LEU A 161 -6.16 -4.65 13.44
N ASP A 162 -5.79 -3.82 14.40
CA ASP A 162 -6.72 -3.40 15.46
C ASP A 162 -7.90 -2.58 14.91
N CYS A 163 -7.69 -1.81 13.83
CA CYS A 163 -8.79 -1.10 13.15
C CYS A 163 -9.91 -2.06 12.73
N PHE A 164 -9.55 -3.25 12.27
CA PHE A 164 -10.50 -4.24 11.83
C PHE A 164 -10.97 -5.13 12.98
N GLU A 165 -10.05 -5.68 13.76
CA GLU A 165 -10.32 -6.66 14.81
C GLU A 165 -11.14 -6.06 15.97
N LYS A 166 -10.88 -4.81 16.33
CA LYS A 166 -11.58 -4.14 17.45
C LYS A 166 -12.76 -3.29 17.02
N ARG A 167 -12.66 -2.64 15.85
CA ARG A 167 -13.63 -1.63 15.40
C ARG A 167 -14.42 -2.02 14.15
N GLY A 168 -14.08 -3.14 13.50
CA GLY A 168 -14.69 -3.55 12.23
C GLY A 168 -14.37 -2.61 11.06
N GLN A 169 -13.43 -1.69 11.23
CA GLN A 169 -13.00 -0.74 10.22
C GLN A 169 -11.91 -1.38 9.36
N LYS A 170 -12.16 -1.51 8.07
CA LYS A 170 -11.17 -2.05 7.15
C LYS A 170 -9.95 -1.14 7.06
N GLY A 171 -8.77 -1.73 6.95
CA GLY A 171 -7.56 -1.03 6.54
C GLY A 171 -7.60 -0.67 5.04
N PHE A 172 -6.52 -0.11 4.55
CA PHE A 172 -6.34 0.22 3.13
C PHE A 172 -5.14 -0.52 2.56
N LEU A 173 -5.26 -1.05 1.35
CA LEU A 173 -4.16 -1.69 0.63
C LEU A 173 -4.10 -1.13 -0.78
N PHE A 174 -2.96 -0.54 -1.12
CA PHE A 174 -2.65 0.01 -2.43
C PHE A 174 -1.54 -0.82 -3.06
N THR A 175 -1.76 -1.31 -4.28
CA THR A 175 -0.67 -1.70 -5.19
C THR A 175 -0.47 -0.58 -6.20
N ILE A 176 0.77 -0.26 -6.54
CA ILE A 176 1.12 0.84 -7.45
C ILE A 176 2.04 0.27 -8.51
N GLY A 177 1.68 0.41 -9.79
CA GLY A 177 2.46 -0.10 -10.90
C GLY A 177 1.88 0.33 -12.25
N ASP A 178 2.43 -0.21 -13.34
CA ASP A 178 1.96 0.08 -14.70
C ASP A 178 1.57 -1.15 -15.51
N GLU A 179 1.65 -2.36 -14.96
CA GLU A 179 1.34 -3.61 -15.66
C GLU A 179 0.08 -4.32 -15.15
N ALA A 180 -0.35 -5.38 -15.83
CA ALA A 180 -1.38 -6.29 -15.29
C ALA A 180 -0.77 -7.20 -14.20
N SER A 181 -1.59 -8.03 -13.55
CA SER A 181 -1.06 -9.05 -12.65
C SER A 181 -1.23 -10.46 -13.19
N TRP A 182 -0.34 -11.36 -12.75
CA TRP A 182 -0.52 -12.79 -12.95
C TRP A 182 -1.87 -13.25 -12.36
N PRO A 183 -2.72 -13.92 -13.15
CA PRO A 183 -4.06 -14.30 -12.71
C PRO A 183 -4.06 -15.45 -11.69
N THR A 184 -2.93 -16.14 -11.55
CA THR A 184 -2.72 -17.25 -10.63
C THR A 184 -1.35 -17.11 -9.99
N LEU A 185 -1.27 -17.30 -8.68
CA LEU A 185 -0.04 -17.61 -7.97
C LEU A 185 0.06 -19.13 -7.81
N GLU A 186 1.07 -19.73 -8.42
CA GLU A 186 1.27 -21.17 -8.40
C GLU A 186 1.72 -21.63 -7.02
N LYS A 187 1.30 -22.85 -6.65
CA LYS A 187 1.70 -23.52 -5.41
C LYS A 187 3.20 -23.51 -5.16
N LYS A 188 4.01 -23.59 -6.23
CA LYS A 188 5.46 -23.62 -6.16
C LYS A 188 6.01 -22.26 -5.71
N ALA A 189 5.52 -21.17 -6.30
CA ALA A 189 5.89 -19.82 -5.87
C ALA A 189 5.51 -19.59 -4.40
N LEU A 190 4.34 -20.05 -3.97
CA LEU A 190 3.89 -19.98 -2.57
C LEU A 190 4.79 -20.80 -1.62
N GLN A 191 5.21 -22.00 -2.03
CA GLN A 191 6.16 -22.82 -1.28
C GLN A 191 7.51 -22.14 -1.14
N ASP A 192 8.07 -21.65 -2.25
CA ASP A 192 9.41 -21.10 -2.31
C ASP A 192 9.50 -19.73 -1.60
N LEU A 193 8.55 -18.83 -1.85
CA LEU A 193 8.55 -17.46 -1.31
C LEU A 193 8.02 -17.38 0.11
N MET A 194 6.87 -18.02 0.37
CA MET A 194 6.16 -17.86 1.65
C MET A 194 6.50 -18.98 2.64
N GLY A 195 7.08 -20.09 2.18
CA GLY A 195 7.35 -21.27 3.02
C GLY A 195 6.10 -22.08 3.35
N TYR A 196 5.04 -22.01 2.53
CA TYR A 196 3.80 -22.74 2.77
C TYR A 196 3.97 -24.23 2.45
N PRO A 197 3.95 -25.14 3.44
CA PRO A 197 4.24 -26.57 3.18
C PRO A 197 3.17 -27.23 2.30
N GLU A 198 1.90 -26.87 2.53
CA GLU A 198 0.73 -27.40 1.82
C GLU A 198 0.04 -26.29 1.01
N ALA A 199 0.75 -25.76 0.00
CA ALA A 199 0.19 -24.75 -0.90
C ALA A 199 -0.63 -25.37 -2.04
N THR A 200 -1.68 -24.68 -2.43
CA THR A 200 -2.40 -24.88 -3.69
C THR A 200 -2.34 -23.61 -4.51
N ASP A 201 -2.57 -23.70 -5.81
CA ASP A 201 -2.66 -22.53 -6.68
C ASP A 201 -3.77 -21.60 -6.19
N LEU A 202 -3.52 -20.28 -6.22
CA LEU A 202 -4.47 -19.25 -5.79
C LEU A 202 -4.71 -18.29 -6.93
N THR A 203 -5.98 -18.10 -7.29
CA THR A 203 -6.37 -17.12 -8.31
C THR A 203 -6.40 -15.70 -7.76
N ASP A 204 -6.20 -14.72 -8.64
CA ASP A 204 -6.37 -13.30 -8.36
C ASP A 204 -7.71 -12.97 -7.69
N ARG A 205 -8.81 -13.60 -8.13
CA ARG A 205 -10.15 -13.49 -7.56
C ARG A 205 -10.24 -13.99 -6.13
N GLN A 206 -9.66 -15.15 -5.84
CA GLN A 206 -9.66 -15.71 -4.49
C GLN A 206 -8.86 -14.82 -3.54
N LEU A 207 -7.68 -14.37 -3.98
CA LEU A 207 -6.83 -13.47 -3.19
C LEU A 207 -7.54 -12.14 -2.94
N LEU A 208 -8.16 -11.55 -3.97
CA LEU A 208 -8.92 -10.32 -3.85
C LEU A 208 -10.07 -10.46 -2.86
N GLU A 209 -10.87 -11.53 -2.96
CA GLU A 209 -11.96 -11.80 -2.03
C GLU A 209 -11.45 -11.94 -0.59
N GLU A 210 -10.33 -12.64 -0.40
CA GLU A 210 -9.75 -12.87 0.92
C GLU A 210 -9.26 -11.57 1.55
N VAL A 211 -8.45 -10.78 0.83
CA VAL A 211 -7.91 -9.52 1.35
C VAL A 211 -8.98 -8.46 1.56
N GLN A 212 -10.04 -8.46 0.75
CA GLN A 212 -11.15 -7.52 0.87
C GLN A 212 -11.98 -7.73 2.14
N ARG A 213 -11.77 -8.81 2.91
CA ARG A 213 -12.42 -9.00 4.21
C ARG A 213 -11.96 -7.95 5.22
N SER A 214 -10.66 -7.66 5.26
CA SER A 214 -10.02 -6.74 6.20
C SER A 214 -9.52 -5.44 5.56
N TYR A 215 -9.47 -5.34 4.22
CA TYR A 215 -8.98 -4.16 3.50
C TYR A 215 -9.96 -3.59 2.48
N HIS A 216 -9.88 -2.27 2.29
CA HIS A 216 -10.23 -1.61 1.05
C HIS A 216 -9.02 -1.70 0.10
N VAL A 217 -9.16 -2.49 -0.96
CA VAL A 217 -8.10 -2.74 -1.93
C VAL A 217 -8.20 -1.79 -3.11
N PHE A 218 -7.08 -1.25 -3.55
CA PHE A 218 -6.92 -0.37 -4.71
C PHE A 218 -5.68 -0.76 -5.53
N HIS A 219 -5.75 -0.51 -6.82
CA HIS A 219 -4.59 -0.47 -7.69
C HIS A 219 -4.47 0.94 -8.28
N ILE A 220 -3.31 1.56 -8.13
CA ILE A 220 -2.98 2.84 -8.76
C ILE A 220 -2.13 2.53 -9.99
N HIS A 221 -2.72 2.71 -11.17
CA HIS A 221 -2.05 2.56 -12.45
C HIS A 221 -1.31 3.85 -12.80
N ILE A 222 0.02 3.80 -12.87
CA ILE A 222 0.86 4.93 -13.27
C ILE A 222 0.82 5.08 -14.79
N ASN A 223 0.00 6.01 -15.29
CA ASN A 223 -0.28 6.21 -16.70
C ASN A 223 0.77 7.07 -17.45
N GLU A 224 2.01 7.01 -16.98
CA GLU A 224 3.16 7.76 -17.53
C GLU A 224 4.37 6.86 -17.78
N ALA A 225 4.14 5.54 -17.78
CA ALA A 225 5.14 4.51 -17.98
C ALA A 225 4.83 3.67 -19.22
N SER A 226 5.32 2.42 -19.25
CA SER A 226 5.44 1.61 -20.47
C SER A 226 4.09 1.24 -21.09
N TYR A 227 3.06 1.04 -20.25
CA TYR A 227 1.72 0.60 -20.68
C TYR A 227 0.66 1.68 -20.50
N LYS A 228 1.02 2.91 -20.85
CA LYS A 228 0.08 4.04 -20.89
C LYS A 228 -1.14 3.72 -21.75
N ASP A 229 -2.33 3.90 -21.17
CA ASP A 229 -3.64 3.70 -21.79
C ASP A 229 -3.82 2.30 -22.44
N ASP A 230 -3.05 1.28 -22.01
CA ASP A 230 -3.14 -0.05 -22.59
C ASP A 230 -4.49 -0.71 -22.25
N PRO A 231 -5.31 -1.07 -23.25
CA PRO A 231 -6.66 -1.57 -23.01
C PRO A 231 -6.69 -2.96 -22.38
N LYS A 232 -5.62 -3.76 -22.52
CA LYS A 232 -5.53 -5.08 -21.89
C LYS A 232 -5.19 -4.94 -20.42
N VAL A 233 -4.21 -4.10 -20.08
CA VAL A 233 -3.81 -3.85 -18.68
C VAL A 233 -4.95 -3.19 -17.91
N LEU A 234 -5.50 -2.08 -18.42
CA LEU A 234 -6.61 -1.40 -17.77
C LEU A 234 -7.88 -2.28 -17.75
N GLY A 235 -8.11 -3.08 -18.80
CA GLY A 235 -9.22 -4.01 -18.88
C GLY A 235 -9.14 -5.12 -17.82
N TYR A 236 -7.94 -5.66 -17.55
CA TYR A 236 -7.68 -6.62 -16.49
C TYR A 236 -8.07 -6.05 -15.12
N TRP A 237 -7.50 -4.89 -14.78
CA TRP A 237 -7.75 -4.26 -13.48
C TRP A 237 -9.20 -3.82 -13.31
N LYS A 238 -9.81 -3.23 -14.34
CA LYS A 238 -11.21 -2.81 -14.31
C LYS A 238 -12.16 -3.99 -14.08
N LYS A 239 -11.84 -5.18 -14.61
CA LYS A 239 -12.63 -6.40 -14.39
C LYS A 239 -12.56 -6.91 -12.95
N LEU A 240 -11.44 -6.72 -12.25
CA LEU A 240 -11.25 -7.15 -10.86
C LEU A 240 -11.70 -6.11 -9.84
N LEU A 241 -11.30 -4.85 -10.03
CA LEU A 241 -11.41 -3.78 -9.04
C LEU A 241 -12.52 -2.78 -9.35
N GLY A 242 -13.01 -2.72 -10.59
CA GLY A 242 -14.03 -1.75 -11.00
C GLY A 242 -13.60 -0.32 -10.71
N GLU A 243 -14.35 0.37 -9.85
CA GLU A 243 -14.09 1.75 -9.40
C GLU A 243 -12.86 1.90 -8.49
N ARG A 244 -12.27 0.78 -8.03
CA ARG A 244 -11.07 0.76 -7.19
C ARG A 244 -9.76 0.70 -7.99
N LEU A 245 -9.85 0.75 -9.32
CA LEU A 245 -8.73 1.07 -10.20
C LEU A 245 -8.62 2.59 -10.32
N LEU A 246 -7.50 3.15 -9.84
CA LEU A 246 -7.22 4.58 -9.91
C LEU A 246 -6.18 4.81 -11.00
N ILE A 247 -6.53 5.55 -12.05
CA ILE A 247 -5.62 5.86 -13.15
C ILE A 247 -4.96 7.20 -12.85
N LEU A 248 -3.64 7.20 -12.66
CA LEU A 248 -2.88 8.38 -12.28
C LEU A 248 -2.03 8.87 -13.47
N ASN A 249 -2.37 10.04 -14.00
CA ASN A 249 -1.71 10.65 -15.16
C ASN A 249 -0.53 11.56 -14.80
N ASP A 250 -0.27 11.74 -13.51
CA ASP A 250 0.89 12.46 -12.98
C ASP A 250 1.32 11.77 -11.67
N TYR A 251 2.43 11.01 -11.71
CA TYR A 251 2.93 10.28 -10.56
C TYR A 251 3.32 11.19 -9.39
N ASN A 252 3.54 12.49 -9.63
CA ASN A 252 3.82 13.43 -8.55
C ASN A 252 2.61 13.60 -7.62
N ALA A 253 1.39 13.27 -8.07
CA ALA A 253 0.19 13.30 -7.22
C ALA A 253 -0.10 11.96 -6.54
N LEU A 254 0.86 11.01 -6.49
CA LEU A 254 0.66 9.67 -5.94
C LEU A 254 0.29 9.69 -4.45
N ALA A 255 1.07 10.41 -3.64
CA ALA A 255 0.82 10.52 -2.20
C ALA A 255 -0.53 11.18 -1.90
N GLU A 256 -0.83 12.25 -2.62
CA GLU A 256 -2.09 13.00 -2.54
C GLU A 256 -3.26 12.11 -2.96
N THR A 257 -3.10 11.26 -3.98
CA THR A 257 -4.11 10.29 -4.42
C THR A 257 -4.37 9.21 -3.36
N ILE A 258 -3.31 8.65 -2.75
CA ILE A 258 -3.45 7.69 -1.65
C ILE A 258 -4.17 8.35 -0.47
N ALA A 259 -3.67 9.48 0.01
CA ALA A 259 -4.22 10.18 1.15
C ALA A 259 -5.68 10.61 0.93
N ALA A 260 -5.99 11.15 -0.26
CA ALA A 260 -7.36 11.53 -0.60
C ALA A 260 -8.29 10.34 -0.70
N THR A 261 -7.84 9.21 -1.24
CA THR A 261 -8.64 7.98 -1.29
C THR A 261 -8.98 7.49 0.11
N VAL A 262 -7.98 7.48 1.02
CA VAL A 262 -8.18 7.10 2.42
C VAL A 262 -9.16 8.07 3.09
N ALA A 263 -8.92 9.39 2.99
CA ALA A 263 -9.76 10.41 3.61
C ALA A 263 -11.22 10.35 3.14
N VAL A 264 -11.44 10.19 1.83
CA VAL A 264 -12.80 10.10 1.25
C VAL A 264 -13.55 8.87 1.76
N ILE A 265 -12.89 7.72 1.80
CA ILE A 265 -13.51 6.49 2.32
C ILE A 265 -13.69 6.55 3.84
N HIS A 266 -12.83 7.31 4.52
CA HIS A 266 -12.96 7.61 5.94
C HIS A 266 -14.05 8.66 6.24
N GLY A 267 -14.73 9.19 5.22
CA GLY A 267 -15.92 10.04 5.35
C GLY A 267 -15.69 11.53 5.12
N VAL A 268 -14.52 11.93 4.63
CA VAL A 268 -14.24 13.33 4.25
C VAL A 268 -14.78 13.62 2.85
N GLU A 269 -15.42 14.76 2.65
CA GLU A 269 -15.86 15.17 1.33
C GLU A 269 -14.67 15.41 0.39
N LEU A 270 -14.72 14.86 -0.83
CA LEU A 270 -13.64 14.99 -1.81
C LEU A 270 -13.28 16.46 -2.06
N SER A 271 -14.28 17.36 -2.13
CA SER A 271 -14.02 18.79 -2.33
C SER A 271 -13.22 19.44 -1.19
N GLN A 272 -13.37 18.93 0.05
CA GLN A 272 -12.60 19.40 1.18
C GLN A 272 -11.14 18.99 1.03
N VAL A 273 -10.88 17.72 0.71
CA VAL A 273 -9.51 17.23 0.48
C VAL A 273 -8.84 17.96 -0.69
N LEU A 274 -9.55 18.12 -1.81
CA LEU A 274 -8.99 18.80 -2.98
C LEU A 274 -8.65 20.27 -2.73
N SER A 275 -9.24 20.90 -1.72
CA SER A 275 -8.97 22.30 -1.39
C SER A 275 -7.61 22.53 -0.72
N SER A 276 -6.97 21.47 -0.20
CA SER A 276 -5.63 21.55 0.39
C SER A 276 -4.50 21.44 -0.63
N PHE A 277 -4.81 21.18 -1.90
CA PHE A 277 -3.81 21.01 -2.96
C PHE A 277 -3.79 22.21 -3.90
N ASP A 278 -2.67 22.40 -4.59
CA ASP A 278 -2.63 23.32 -5.72
C ASP A 278 -3.57 22.87 -6.85
N ALA A 279 -3.93 23.80 -7.74
CA ALA A 279 -4.93 23.54 -8.77
C ALA A 279 -4.58 22.38 -9.72
N HIS A 280 -3.29 22.15 -10.00
CA HIS A 280 -2.85 21.08 -10.87
C HIS A 280 -2.99 19.73 -10.16
N THR A 281 -2.44 19.60 -8.96
CA THR A 281 -2.54 18.39 -8.14
C THR A 281 -4.01 18.05 -7.84
N ALA A 282 -4.83 19.03 -7.48
CA ALA A 282 -6.26 18.84 -7.26
C ALA A 282 -6.98 18.32 -8.51
N GLY A 283 -6.63 18.83 -9.70
CA GLY A 283 -7.16 18.36 -10.98
C GLY A 283 -6.80 16.89 -11.23
N THR A 284 -5.55 16.51 -11.01
CA THR A 284 -5.06 15.13 -11.17
C THR A 284 -5.77 14.17 -10.21
N VAL A 285 -5.80 14.49 -8.90
CA VAL A 285 -6.43 13.65 -7.88
C VAL A 285 -7.93 13.50 -8.17
N LYS A 286 -8.62 14.60 -8.53
CA LYS A 286 -10.04 14.56 -8.89
C LYS A 286 -10.31 13.60 -10.05
N ASN A 287 -9.47 13.62 -11.08
CA ASN A 287 -9.62 12.74 -12.23
C ASN A 287 -9.38 11.27 -11.86
N ALA A 288 -8.38 10.98 -11.02
CA ALA A 288 -8.10 9.62 -10.54
C ALA A 288 -9.25 9.07 -9.67
N LEU A 289 -9.89 9.91 -8.87
CA LEU A 289 -10.95 9.54 -7.93
C LEU A 289 -12.38 9.68 -8.50
N VAL A 290 -12.55 10.14 -9.75
CA VAL A 290 -13.87 10.48 -10.33
C VAL A 290 -14.86 9.31 -10.30
N HIS A 291 -14.36 8.08 -10.31
CA HIS A 291 -15.16 6.86 -10.29
C HIS A 291 -15.28 6.23 -8.90
N VAL A 292 -14.56 6.72 -7.88
CA VAL A 292 -14.71 6.23 -6.51
C VAL A 292 -16.06 6.72 -5.99
N SER A 293 -17.11 5.92 -6.17
CA SER A 293 -18.47 6.32 -5.80
C SER A 293 -18.65 6.46 -4.30
N SER A 294 -19.61 7.29 -3.90
CA SER A 294 -20.13 7.36 -2.52
C SER A 294 -20.79 6.06 -2.03
N ALA A 295 -20.87 5.00 -2.85
CA ALA A 295 -21.28 3.68 -2.37
C ALA A 295 -20.16 3.01 -1.56
N LEU A 296 -18.89 3.38 -1.79
CA LEU A 296 -17.72 2.88 -1.08
C LEU A 296 -17.53 3.51 0.31
N THR A 297 -18.22 4.60 0.63
CA THR A 297 -18.13 5.35 1.90
C THR A 297 -19.04 4.79 3.01
N THR A 298 -19.57 3.57 2.84
CA THR A 298 -20.45 2.95 3.84
C THR A 298 -19.66 2.40 5.03
N THR A 299 -19.37 3.24 6.02
CA THR A 299 -19.16 2.78 7.40
C THR A 299 -20.51 2.43 8.02
N PRO A 300 -20.65 1.27 8.71
CA PRO A 300 -21.82 1.02 9.52
C PRO A 300 -21.80 2.02 10.68
N LYS A 301 -22.87 2.82 10.81
CA LYS A 301 -23.15 3.61 12.01
C LYS A 301 -23.03 2.68 13.23
N PRO A 302 -22.28 3.04 14.29
CA PRO A 302 -22.18 2.18 15.47
C PRO A 302 -23.59 1.96 16.02
N ALA A 303 -24.02 0.69 15.99
CA ALA A 303 -25.25 0.29 16.64
C ALA A 303 -25.09 0.60 18.13
N GLY A 304 -25.96 1.47 18.64
CA GLY A 304 -25.97 1.85 20.05
C GLY A 304 -25.91 0.63 20.94
N ALA A 305 -25.10 0.72 21.99
CA ALA A 305 -24.95 -0.28 23.03
C ALA A 305 -26.32 -0.83 23.47
N GLY A 306 -26.54 -2.12 23.16
CA GLY A 306 -27.79 -2.81 23.45
C GLY A 306 -27.56 -4.31 23.53
N GLY A 307 -26.96 -4.75 24.64
CA GLY A 307 -27.23 -6.01 25.34
C GLY A 307 -27.29 -7.35 24.59
N LEU A 308 -26.57 -8.31 25.18
CA LEU A 308 -26.69 -9.77 25.00
C LEU A 308 -26.12 -10.36 23.71
N LEU A 309 -24.97 -11.02 23.82
CA LEU A 309 -24.89 -12.48 23.74
C LEU A 309 -23.47 -12.97 24.07
N SER A 310 -23.32 -13.43 25.31
CA SER A 310 -22.25 -14.34 25.69
C SER A 310 -22.47 -15.71 25.06
N ARG A 311 -21.35 -16.40 24.78
CA ARG A 311 -21.19 -17.85 24.51
C ARG A 311 -21.18 -18.23 23.03
N ILE A 312 -20.00 -18.56 22.54
CA ILE A 312 -19.54 -19.91 22.17
C ILE A 312 -18.32 -19.69 21.27
N PHE A 313 -17.14 -20.16 21.67
CA PHE A 313 -16.19 -20.88 20.81
C PHE A 313 -15.05 -21.40 21.69
N LYS A 314 -15.14 -22.70 22.00
CA LYS A 314 -14.01 -23.57 22.29
C LYS A 314 -13.96 -24.54 21.12
N LEU A 315 -12.89 -24.45 20.32
CA LEU A 315 -12.14 -25.53 19.67
C LEU A 315 -11.08 -24.86 18.80
#